data_AF-A0A7K9DG31-F1
#
_entry.id   AF-A0A7K9DG31-F1
#
_cell.length_a   1.000
_cell.length_b   1.000
_cell.length_c   1.000
_cell.angle_alpha   90.00
_cell.angle_beta   90.00
_cell.angle_gamma   90.00
#
_symmetry.space_group_name_H-M   'P 1'
#
loop_
_entity.id
_entity.type
_entity.pdbx_description
1 polymer ?
#
loop_
_entity_poly.entity_id
_entity_poly.type
_entity_poly.pdbx_seq_one_letter_code
_entity_poly.pdbx_strand_id
1 'polypeptide(L)'
;AGDGDCGHTHARAARAIQEWLRARPPPAAPAQLLSSLADLLLEKMGGSSGVLYGLFLTAAARPLLSRCDLPAWADAMDAGIEAMQRHGPWPSAPFPHLSQLDSLWAAAQALHPLRTPGADLLQVLGAAVQSAEAAAEATRHMEAGAGRASYISSARLLQPDPGAVAAAAVLRAVLEGLRA
;
A
#
# COMPACT_ATOMS: atom_id res chain seq x y z
N ALA A 1 -1.38 8.95 15.94
CA ALA A 1 -0.13 9.72 15.96
C ALA A 1 -0.09 10.66 14.75
N GLY A 2 0.63 11.78 14.81
CA GLY A 2 0.70 12.77 13.71
C GLY A 2 -0.24 13.97 13.90
N ASP A 3 -0.67 14.59 12.79
CA ASP A 3 -1.55 15.78 12.75
C ASP A 3 -3.05 15.46 12.57
N GLY A 4 -3.40 14.18 12.52
CA GLY A 4 -4.80 13.72 12.50
C GLY A 4 -5.47 13.79 11.12
N ASP A 5 -4.73 14.02 10.05
CA ASP A 5 -5.30 14.20 8.70
C ASP A 5 -5.41 12.90 7.87
N CYS A 6 -4.72 11.83 8.27
CA CYS A 6 -4.53 10.64 7.43
C CYS A 6 -5.85 10.03 6.91
N GLY A 7 -6.89 9.98 7.74
CA GLY A 7 -8.22 9.53 7.32
C GLY A 7 -8.86 10.44 6.26
N HIS A 8 -8.70 11.76 6.39
CA HIS A 8 -9.18 12.73 5.39
C HIS A 8 -8.39 12.60 4.08
N THR A 9 -7.08 12.37 4.15
CA THR A 9 -6.19 12.16 3.00
C THR A 9 -6.60 10.93 2.20
N HIS A 10 -6.83 9.79 2.87
CA HIS A 10 -7.32 8.57 2.21
C HIS A 10 -8.76 8.70 1.69
N ALA A 11 -9.65 9.37 2.43
CA ALA A 11 -11.00 9.63 1.96
C ALA A 11 -11.02 10.50 0.69
N ARG A 12 -10.11 11.47 0.59
CA ARG A 12 -9.96 12.31 -0.62
C ARG A 12 -9.48 11.49 -1.81
N ALA A 13 -8.47 10.63 -1.63
CA ALA A 13 -8.01 9.69 -2.64
C ALA A 13 -9.14 8.79 -3.15
N ALA A 14 -9.90 8.18 -2.23
CA ALA A 14 -11.02 7.30 -2.59
C ALA A 14 -12.09 8.03 -3.41
N ARG A 15 -12.47 9.25 -3.01
CA ARG A 15 -13.44 10.08 -3.77
C ARG A 15 -12.91 10.45 -5.16
N ALA A 16 -11.64 10.82 -5.26
CA ALA A 16 -11.01 11.14 -6.54
C ALA A 16 -11.00 9.93 -7.49
N ILE A 17 -10.72 8.72 -6.99
CA ILE A 17 -10.80 7.48 -7.77
C ILE A 17 -12.24 7.23 -8.23
N GLN A 18 -13.23 7.41 -7.35
CA GLN A 18 -14.65 7.23 -7.72
C GLN A 18 -15.10 8.23 -8.79
N GLU A 19 -14.70 9.50 -8.68
CA GLU A 19 -14.98 10.52 -9.70
C GLU A 19 -14.31 10.18 -11.03
N TRP A 20 -13.05 9.74 -11.00
CA TRP A 20 -12.32 9.30 -12.19
C TRP A 20 -13.00 8.13 -12.90
N LEU A 21 -13.47 7.13 -12.15
CA LEU A 21 -14.22 5.97 -12.67
C LEU A 21 -15.58 6.36 -13.27
N ARG A 22 -16.23 7.41 -12.75
CA ARG A 22 -17.49 7.93 -13.32
C ARG A 22 -17.26 8.73 -14.59
N ALA A 23 -16.12 9.43 -14.68
CA ALA A 23 -15.81 10.29 -15.80
C ALA A 23 -15.39 9.51 -17.06
N ARG A 24 -14.74 8.36 -16.90
CA ARG A 24 -14.28 7.53 -18.02
C ARG A 24 -14.08 6.07 -17.62
N PRO A 25 -14.19 5.11 -18.56
CA PRO A 25 -13.84 3.73 -18.28
C PRO A 25 -12.35 3.62 -17.89
N PRO A 26 -12.01 2.80 -16.89
CA PRO A 26 -10.62 2.56 -16.53
C PRO A 26 -9.88 1.80 -17.65
N PRO A 27 -8.55 1.97 -17.80
CA PRO A 27 -7.76 1.16 -18.72
C PRO A 27 -7.90 -0.34 -18.41
N ALA A 28 -8.05 -1.16 -19.45
CA ALA A 28 -8.13 -2.62 -19.29
C ALA A 28 -6.77 -3.25 -18.94
N ALA A 29 -5.67 -2.64 -19.38
CA ALA A 29 -4.32 -3.13 -19.12
C ALA A 29 -3.89 -2.77 -17.68
N PRO A 30 -3.52 -3.75 -16.83
CA PRO A 30 -3.17 -3.49 -15.43
C PRO A 30 -2.07 -2.44 -15.23
N ALA A 31 -0.99 -2.49 -16.03
CA ALA A 31 0.08 -1.50 -15.95
C ALA A 31 -0.41 -0.06 -16.22
N GLN A 32 -1.33 0.12 -17.18
CA GLN A 32 -1.89 1.44 -17.50
C GLN A 32 -2.87 1.90 -16.42
N LEU A 33 -3.63 0.98 -15.84
CA LEU A 33 -4.49 1.25 -14.69
C LEU A 33 -3.68 1.74 -13.50
N LEU A 34 -2.64 1.00 -13.10
CA LEU A 34 -1.77 1.39 -11.98
C LEU A 34 -1.07 2.73 -12.23
N SER A 35 -0.59 2.97 -13.45
CA SER A 35 0.03 4.26 -13.82
C SER A 35 -0.98 5.41 -13.75
N SER A 36 -2.21 5.22 -14.23
CA SER A 36 -3.26 6.24 -14.14
C SER A 36 -3.66 6.54 -12.70
N LEU A 37 -3.72 5.51 -11.84
CA LEU A 37 -3.97 5.68 -10.41
C LEU A 37 -2.81 6.40 -9.72
N ALA A 38 -1.56 6.11 -10.10
CA ALA A 38 -0.39 6.80 -9.58
C ALA A 38 -0.47 8.31 -9.83
N ASP A 39 -0.74 8.71 -11.07
CA ASP A 39 -0.88 10.12 -11.47
C ASP A 39 -2.02 10.80 -10.70
N LEU A 40 -3.17 10.12 -10.61
CA LEU A 40 -4.34 10.63 -9.88
C LEU A 40 -4.05 10.86 -8.39
N LEU A 41 -3.37 9.90 -7.73
CA LEU A 41 -3.06 10.01 -6.31
C LEU A 41 -1.99 11.07 -6.03
N LEU A 42 -0.99 11.20 -6.90
CA LEU A 42 0.00 12.27 -6.84
C LEU A 42 -0.66 13.65 -6.88
N GLU A 43 -1.69 13.82 -7.72
CA GLU A 43 -2.39 15.10 -7.87
C GLU A 43 -3.41 15.35 -6.75
N LYS A 44 -4.20 14.33 -6.37
CA LYS A 44 -5.42 14.55 -5.57
C LYS A 44 -5.34 14.12 -4.12
N MET A 45 -4.47 13.16 -3.76
CA MET A 45 -4.41 12.63 -2.39
C MET A 45 -3.82 13.67 -1.44
N GLY A 46 -2.72 14.30 -1.84
CA GLY A 46 -1.96 15.23 -1.01
C GLY A 46 -1.15 14.54 0.10
N GLY A 47 -0.30 15.33 0.77
CA GLY A 47 0.58 14.84 1.83
C GLY A 47 1.66 13.87 1.34
N SER A 48 2.42 13.30 2.27
CA SER A 48 3.44 12.30 1.95
C SER A 48 2.85 10.99 1.42
N SER A 49 1.62 10.64 1.84
CA SER A 49 0.94 9.43 1.36
C SER A 49 0.70 9.46 -0.15
N GLY A 50 0.29 10.60 -0.73
CA GLY A 50 0.11 10.72 -2.18
C GLY A 50 1.39 10.44 -2.97
N VAL A 51 2.52 10.99 -2.51
CA VAL A 51 3.84 10.74 -3.12
C VAL A 51 4.24 9.27 -2.99
N LEU A 52 4.07 8.69 -1.81
CA LEU A 52 4.45 7.30 -1.56
C LEU A 52 3.58 6.30 -2.33
N TYR A 53 2.27 6.49 -2.39
CA TYR A 53 1.40 5.65 -3.23
C TYR A 53 1.66 5.86 -4.72
N GLY A 54 1.95 7.10 -5.15
CA GLY A 54 2.40 7.37 -6.51
C GLY A 54 3.64 6.56 -6.87
N LEU A 55 4.70 6.65 -6.05
CA LEU A 55 5.93 5.86 -6.22
C LEU A 55 5.65 4.36 -6.28
N PHE A 56 4.86 3.86 -5.34
CA PHE A 56 4.47 2.45 -5.29
C PHE A 56 3.80 2.00 -6.58
N LEU A 57 2.74 2.69 -7.00
CA LEU A 57 1.92 2.31 -8.15
C LEU A 57 2.68 2.45 -9.47
N THR A 58 3.49 3.50 -9.63
CA THR A 58 4.34 3.68 -10.81
C THR A 58 5.37 2.55 -10.95
N ALA A 59 5.97 2.10 -9.84
CA ALA A 59 6.92 0.99 -9.87
C ALA A 59 6.22 -0.37 -10.08
N ALA A 60 5.09 -0.59 -9.40
CA ALA A 60 4.27 -1.79 -9.53
C ALA A 60 3.70 -1.99 -10.95
N ALA A 61 3.52 -0.90 -11.72
CA ALA A 61 3.10 -1.00 -13.11
C ALA A 61 4.15 -1.69 -14.01
N ARG A 62 5.45 -1.64 -13.67
CA ARG A 62 6.53 -2.08 -14.57
C ARG A 62 6.53 -3.59 -14.84
N PRO A 63 6.44 -4.48 -13.83
CA PRO A 63 6.37 -5.91 -14.09
C PRO A 63 5.13 -6.30 -14.90
N LEU A 64 4.06 -5.51 -14.78
CA LEU A 64 2.78 -5.75 -15.45
C LEU A 64 2.72 -5.28 -16.92
N LEU A 65 3.79 -4.67 -17.45
CA LEU A 65 3.85 -4.24 -18.85
C LEU A 65 3.93 -5.42 -19.82
N SER A 66 4.59 -6.51 -19.41
CA SER A 66 4.87 -7.67 -20.28
C SER A 66 4.06 -8.92 -19.92
N ARG A 67 3.51 -8.97 -18.71
CA ARG A 67 2.81 -10.14 -18.15
C ARG A 67 1.72 -9.69 -17.18
N CYS A 68 0.69 -10.50 -17.00
CA CYS A 68 -0.42 -10.21 -16.06
C CYS A 68 -0.83 -11.45 -15.25
N ASP A 69 0.05 -12.44 -15.14
CA ASP A 69 -0.13 -13.65 -14.34
C ASP A 69 0.15 -13.41 -12.85
N LEU A 70 -0.18 -14.38 -12.01
CA LEU A 70 -0.03 -14.28 -10.54
C LEU A 70 1.41 -13.96 -10.09
N PRO A 71 2.47 -14.56 -10.68
CA PRO A 71 3.85 -14.17 -10.37
C PRO A 71 4.12 -12.68 -10.64
N ALA A 72 3.60 -12.12 -11.73
CA ALA A 72 3.78 -10.71 -12.05
C ALA A 72 3.19 -9.77 -11.01
N TRP A 73 2.06 -10.15 -10.39
CA TRP A 73 1.45 -9.36 -9.32
C TRP A 73 2.26 -9.40 -8.03
N ALA A 74 2.89 -10.54 -7.70
CA ALA A 74 3.87 -10.59 -6.61
C ALA A 74 5.09 -9.70 -6.90
N ASP A 75 5.62 -9.76 -8.13
CA ASP A 75 6.74 -8.91 -8.55
C ASP A 75 6.37 -7.42 -8.55
N ALA A 76 5.13 -7.08 -8.91
CA ALA A 76 4.61 -5.72 -8.86
C ALA A 76 4.57 -5.16 -7.42
N MET A 77 4.14 -5.98 -6.46
CA MET A 77 4.14 -5.59 -5.05
C MET A 77 5.57 -5.32 -4.54
N ASP A 78 6.51 -6.21 -4.86
CA ASP A 78 7.91 -6.05 -4.48
C ASP A 78 8.53 -4.80 -5.11
N ALA A 79 8.28 -4.54 -6.39
CA ALA A 79 8.75 -3.35 -7.10
C ALA A 79 8.20 -2.05 -6.47
N GLY A 80 6.93 -2.06 -6.08
CA GLY A 80 6.30 -0.93 -5.39
C GLY A 80 6.95 -0.64 -4.03
N ILE A 81 7.16 -1.68 -3.22
CA ILE A 81 7.81 -1.58 -1.90
C ILE A 81 9.25 -1.10 -2.04
N GLU A 82 10.02 -1.66 -2.97
CA GLU A 82 11.41 -1.28 -3.20
C GLU A 82 11.51 0.20 -3.61
N ALA A 83 10.59 0.69 -4.45
CA ALA A 83 10.55 2.10 -4.82
C ALA A 83 10.23 3.01 -3.62
N MET A 84 9.27 2.61 -2.78
CA MET A 84 8.96 3.34 -1.54
C MET A 84 10.14 3.34 -0.56
N GLN A 85 10.87 2.23 -0.41
CA GLN A 85 12.05 2.17 0.44
C GLN A 85 13.18 3.06 -0.09
N ARG A 86 13.44 3.02 -1.41
CA ARG A 86 14.55 3.74 -2.04
C ARG A 86 14.35 5.25 -2.05
N HIS A 87 13.11 5.70 -2.24
CA HIS A 87 12.78 7.12 -2.43
C HIS A 87 11.98 7.71 -1.27
N GLY A 88 11.57 6.89 -0.31
CA GLY A 88 10.88 7.32 0.90
C GLY A 88 11.82 7.94 1.92
N PRO A 89 11.27 8.52 3.00
CA PRO A 89 12.04 9.23 4.01
C PRO A 89 12.72 8.30 5.03
N TRP A 90 12.65 6.98 4.84
CA TRP A 90 13.13 6.00 5.82
C TRP A 90 14.61 5.66 5.60
N PRO A 91 15.40 5.47 6.68
CA PRO A 91 16.73 4.92 6.56
C PRO A 91 16.67 3.50 5.97
N SER A 92 17.65 3.16 5.13
CA SER A 92 17.74 1.85 4.48
C SER A 92 17.95 0.73 5.50
N ALA A 93 16.88 0.01 5.84
CA ALA A 93 16.79 -1.19 6.70
C ALA A 93 17.33 -1.08 8.16
N PRO A 94 16.83 -1.89 9.12
CA PRO A 94 15.68 -2.81 9.02
C PRO A 94 14.36 -2.19 9.52
N PHE A 95 13.26 -2.76 9.05
CA PHE A 95 11.90 -2.56 9.56
C PHE A 95 11.78 -2.89 11.05
N PRO A 96 10.76 -2.37 11.75
CA PRO A 96 9.62 -1.57 11.25
C PRO A 96 9.86 -0.04 11.25
N HIS A 97 9.07 0.69 10.47
CA HIS A 97 9.24 2.14 10.25
C HIS A 97 8.10 3.03 10.79
N LEU A 98 7.05 2.46 11.38
CA LEU A 98 5.80 3.15 11.72
C LEU A 98 5.19 3.87 10.53
N SER A 99 4.83 3.10 9.50
CA SER A 99 4.23 3.66 8.29
C SER A 99 3.41 2.64 7.52
N GLN A 100 2.69 3.12 6.51
CA GLN A 100 2.02 2.28 5.52
C GLN A 100 2.91 1.20 4.87
N LEU A 101 4.24 1.42 4.84
CA LEU A 101 5.18 0.45 4.30
C LEU A 101 5.24 -0.84 5.14
N ASP A 102 4.99 -0.79 6.45
CA ASP A 102 5.05 -1.97 7.33
C ASP A 102 3.98 -3.01 6.94
N SER A 103 2.74 -2.54 6.72
CA SER A 103 1.63 -3.39 6.26
C SER A 103 1.83 -3.88 4.82
N LEU A 104 2.29 -3.00 3.92
CA LEU A 104 2.56 -3.38 2.53
C LEU A 104 3.67 -4.42 2.44
N TRP A 105 4.75 -4.26 3.21
CA TRP A 105 5.85 -5.22 3.28
C TRP A 105 5.39 -6.57 3.79
N ALA A 106 4.64 -6.60 4.91
CA ALA A 106 4.10 -7.85 5.44
C ALA A 106 3.19 -8.58 4.44
N ALA A 107 2.36 -7.83 3.71
CA ALA A 107 1.53 -8.39 2.65
C ALA A 107 2.37 -8.99 1.52
N ALA A 108 3.39 -8.29 1.03
CA ALA A 108 4.21 -8.77 -0.09
C ALA A 108 4.94 -10.08 0.25
N GLN A 109 5.48 -10.20 1.47
CA GLN A 109 6.09 -11.44 1.94
C GLN A 109 5.11 -12.62 1.89
N ALA A 110 3.83 -12.38 2.21
CA ALA A 110 2.77 -13.37 2.15
C ALA A 110 2.25 -13.64 0.74
N LEU A 111 2.53 -12.77 -0.24
CA LEU A 111 2.18 -12.95 -1.66
C LEU A 111 3.22 -13.77 -2.44
N HIS A 112 4.41 -14.01 -1.88
CA HIS A 112 5.45 -14.83 -2.52
C HIS A 112 4.98 -16.20 -3.06
N PRO A 113 4.06 -16.93 -2.40
CA PRO A 113 3.53 -18.18 -2.94
C PRO A 113 2.83 -18.05 -4.29
N LEU A 114 2.38 -16.85 -4.70
CA LEU A 114 1.82 -16.62 -6.05
C LEU A 114 2.82 -16.92 -7.18
N ARG A 115 4.12 -17.01 -6.88
CA ARG A 115 5.17 -17.41 -7.82
C ARG A 115 5.22 -18.91 -8.06
N THR A 116 4.55 -19.70 -7.22
CA THR A 116 4.50 -21.15 -7.34
C THR A 116 3.34 -21.58 -8.27
N PRO A 117 3.58 -22.49 -9.24
CA PRO A 117 2.51 -23.02 -10.08
C PRO A 117 1.38 -23.64 -9.25
N GLY A 118 0.13 -23.32 -9.61
CA GLY A 118 -1.07 -23.84 -8.92
C GLY A 118 -1.45 -23.12 -7.62
N ALA A 119 -0.82 -21.98 -7.31
CA ALA A 119 -1.21 -21.17 -6.16
C ALA A 119 -2.67 -20.71 -6.25
N ASP A 120 -3.40 -20.84 -5.14
CA ASP A 120 -4.76 -20.30 -5.01
C ASP A 120 -4.68 -18.81 -4.67
N LEU A 121 -5.07 -17.96 -5.63
CA LEU A 121 -5.05 -16.51 -5.49
C LEU A 121 -5.83 -16.04 -4.25
N LEU A 122 -7.04 -16.56 -4.02
CA LEU A 122 -7.89 -16.06 -2.93
C LEU A 122 -7.37 -16.50 -1.56
N GLN A 123 -6.82 -17.70 -1.47
CA GLN A 123 -6.17 -18.17 -0.24
C GLN A 123 -4.91 -17.34 0.07
N VAL A 124 -4.03 -17.14 -0.92
CA VAL A 124 -2.77 -16.42 -0.73
C VAL A 124 -3.03 -14.93 -0.45
N LEU A 125 -3.95 -14.29 -1.17
CA LEU A 125 -4.35 -12.92 -0.90
C LEU A 125 -5.03 -12.78 0.47
N GLY A 126 -5.82 -13.77 0.89
CA GLY A 126 -6.39 -13.84 2.23
C GLY A 126 -5.32 -13.83 3.33
N ALA A 127 -4.27 -14.63 3.17
CA ALA A 127 -3.13 -14.62 4.09
C ALA A 127 -2.39 -13.27 4.06
N ALA A 128 -2.20 -12.67 2.88
CA ALA A 128 -1.56 -11.36 2.75
C ALA A 128 -2.32 -10.23 3.45
N VAL A 129 -3.65 -10.22 3.35
CA VAL A 129 -4.51 -9.28 4.09
C VAL A 129 -4.35 -9.47 5.61
N GLN A 130 -4.39 -10.71 6.10
CA GLN A 130 -4.17 -10.99 7.53
C GLN A 130 -2.79 -10.52 8.02
N SER A 131 -1.74 -10.76 7.23
CA SER A 131 -0.39 -10.28 7.54
C SER A 131 -0.30 -8.75 7.57
N ALA A 132 -0.94 -8.06 6.62
CA ALA A 132 -0.97 -6.61 6.57
C ALA A 132 -1.65 -5.98 7.81
N GLU A 133 -2.75 -6.59 8.25
CA GLU A 133 -3.52 -6.17 9.42
C GLU A 133 -2.79 -6.43 10.72
N ALA A 134 -2.17 -7.60 10.86
CA ALA A 134 -1.32 -7.91 12.01
C ALA A 134 -0.13 -6.95 12.09
N ALA A 135 0.49 -6.63 10.95
CA ALA A 135 1.57 -5.64 10.90
C ALA A 135 1.07 -4.23 11.26
N ALA A 136 -0.11 -3.84 10.78
CA ALA A 136 -0.74 -2.58 11.16
C ALA A 136 -0.97 -2.51 12.67
N GLU A 137 -1.54 -3.55 13.28
CA GLU A 137 -1.79 -3.57 14.72
C GLU A 137 -0.50 -3.54 15.54
N ALA A 138 0.54 -4.25 15.08
CA ALA A 138 1.85 -4.27 15.74
C ALA A 138 2.51 -2.88 15.82
N THR A 139 2.18 -1.95 14.91
CA THR A 139 2.66 -0.57 14.96
C THR A 139 2.26 0.18 16.24
N ARG A 140 1.22 -0.26 16.95
CA ARG A 140 0.84 0.29 18.25
C ARG A 140 1.99 0.28 19.27
N HIS A 141 2.91 -0.68 19.17
CA HIS A 141 3.95 -0.90 20.17
C HIS A 141 5.34 -0.43 19.74
N MET A 142 5.45 0.28 18.63
CA MET A 142 6.74 0.67 18.04
C MET A 142 7.07 2.15 18.30
N GLU A 143 8.35 2.49 18.19
CA GLU A 143 8.82 3.88 18.21
C GLU A 143 8.96 4.43 16.78
N ALA A 144 8.60 5.70 16.59
CA ALA A 144 8.62 6.31 15.26
C ALA A 144 10.03 6.65 14.81
N GLY A 145 10.52 5.94 13.78
CA GLY A 145 11.80 6.24 13.14
C GLY A 145 11.76 7.39 12.12
N ALA A 146 10.58 7.73 11.57
CA ALA A 146 10.41 8.79 10.58
C ALA A 146 8.99 9.38 10.56
N GLY A 147 8.80 10.47 9.81
CA GLY A 147 7.48 11.10 9.58
C GLY A 147 6.95 11.92 10.75
N ARG A 148 5.70 12.41 10.66
CA ARG A 148 5.11 13.29 11.69
C ARG A 148 4.92 12.62 13.05
N ALA A 149 4.91 11.28 13.08
CA ALA A 149 4.84 10.51 14.32
C ALA A 149 6.14 10.57 15.14
N SER A 150 7.30 10.85 14.54
CA SER A 150 8.58 11.01 15.26
C SER A 150 8.64 12.29 16.09
N TYR A 151 7.69 13.22 15.90
CA TYR A 151 7.62 14.47 16.66
C TYR A 151 7.00 14.31 18.06
N ILE A 152 6.46 13.12 18.39
CA ILE A 152 5.82 12.84 19.68
C ILE A 152 6.46 11.63 20.36
N SER A 153 6.58 11.69 21.69
CA SER A 153 7.15 10.58 22.49
C SER A 153 6.40 9.27 22.24
N SER A 154 7.13 8.17 22.10
CA SER A 154 6.60 6.80 21.93
C SER A 154 5.55 6.43 22.99
N ALA A 155 5.70 6.91 24.22
CA ALA A 155 4.72 6.76 25.31
C ALA A 155 3.30 7.30 25.01
N ARG A 156 3.11 8.08 23.94
CA ARG A 156 1.80 8.61 23.48
C ARG A 156 1.27 7.90 22.23
N LEU A 157 2.01 6.95 21.66
CA LEU A 157 1.62 6.17 20.49
C LEU A 157 0.79 4.94 20.92
N LEU A 158 -0.41 5.16 21.48
CA LEU A 158 -1.26 4.07 21.98
C LEU A 158 -2.16 3.44 20.91
N GLN A 159 -2.09 3.93 19.67
CA GLN A 159 -2.90 3.51 18.55
C GLN A 159 -2.01 3.11 17.36
N PRO A 160 -2.46 2.16 16.53
CA PRO A 160 -1.79 1.81 15.28
C PRO A 160 -1.50 3.04 14.40
N ASP A 161 -0.45 2.95 13.61
CA ASP A 161 -0.15 3.92 12.55
C ASP A 161 -1.32 3.97 11.55
N PRO A 162 -1.92 5.15 11.33
CA PRO A 162 -3.08 5.26 10.47
C PRO A 162 -2.74 4.96 9.00
N GLY A 163 -1.49 5.13 8.56
CA GLY A 163 -1.06 4.76 7.21
C GLY A 163 -1.03 3.24 7.03
N ALA A 164 -0.47 2.51 8.00
CA ALA A 164 -0.46 1.04 8.05
C ALA A 164 -1.88 0.48 8.04
N VAL A 165 -2.76 1.01 8.90
CA VAL A 165 -4.18 0.64 8.93
C VAL A 165 -4.87 0.89 7.58
N ALA A 166 -4.61 2.04 6.95
CA ALA A 166 -5.20 2.37 5.66
C ALA A 166 -4.71 1.45 4.53
N ALA A 167 -3.42 1.11 4.49
CA ALA A 167 -2.88 0.17 3.51
C ALA A 167 -3.48 -1.24 3.67
N ALA A 168 -3.61 -1.72 4.90
CA ALA A 168 -4.29 -2.98 5.19
C ALA A 168 -5.77 -2.97 4.75
N ALA A 169 -6.48 -1.86 4.99
CA ALA A 169 -7.87 -1.69 4.56
C ALA A 169 -8.01 -1.70 3.03
N VAL A 170 -7.07 -1.11 2.29
CA VAL A 170 -7.04 -1.17 0.82
C VAL A 170 -6.88 -2.61 0.33
N LEU A 171 -5.95 -3.38 0.90
CA LEU A 171 -5.75 -4.79 0.53
C LEU A 171 -6.99 -5.64 0.83
N ARG A 172 -7.64 -5.41 1.99
CA ARG A 172 -8.91 -6.05 2.33
C ARG A 172 -9.99 -5.75 1.30
N ALA A 173 -10.13 -4.49 0.88
CA ALA A 173 -11.10 -4.10 -0.14
C ALA A 173 -10.84 -4.78 -1.50
N VAL A 174 -9.57 -5.00 -1.88
CA VAL A 174 -9.22 -5.77 -3.09
C VAL A 174 -9.67 -7.22 -2.95
N LEU A 175 -9.40 -7.88 -1.82
CA LEU A 175 -9.83 -9.26 -1.57
C LEU A 175 -11.35 -9.40 -1.61
N GLU A 176 -12.08 -8.48 -0.99
CA GLU A 176 -13.55 -8.46 -1.01
C GLU A 176 -14.08 -8.24 -2.42
N GLY A 177 -13.49 -7.32 -3.19
CA GLY A 177 -13.87 -7.06 -4.57
C GLY A 177 -13.63 -8.25 -5.51
N LEU A 178 -12.63 -9.09 -5.25
CA LEU A 178 -12.37 -10.32 -6.03
C LEU A 178 -13.27 -11.49 -5.63
N ARG A 179 -13.95 -11.42 -4.48
CA ARG A 179 -14.91 -12.43 -4.01
C ARG A 179 -16.35 -12.13 -4.44
N ALA A 180 -16.64 -10.88 -4.80
CA ALA A 180 -17.96 -10.41 -5.23
C ALA A 180 -18.27 -10.85 -6.66
#